data_AF-A0A059E9X6-F1
#
_entry.id   AF-A0A059E9X6-F1
#
_cell.length_a   1.000
_cell.length_b   1.000
_cell.length_c   1.000
_cell.angle_alpha   90.00
_cell.angle_beta   90.00
_cell.angle_gamma   90.00
#
_symmetry.space_group_name_H-M   'P 1'
#
loop_
_entity.id
_entity.type
_entity.pdbx_description
1 polymer ?
#
loop_
_entity_poly.entity_id
_entity_poly.type
_entity_poly.pdbx_seq_one_letter_code
_entity_poly.pdbx_strand_id
1 'polypeptide(L)'
;MTLVKSSPPPKAQPRKDAPINAEYQEKAKALLRDMIEGDYAMLAEKLNAMGIEITARGLENKISRGGFSAAFLLQCRDALGLQVIR
;
A
#
# COMPACT_ATOMS: atom_id res chain seq x y z
N MET A 1 -4.14 40.03 23.26
CA MET A 1 -3.57 38.84 22.59
C MET A 1 -4.32 37.61 23.09
N THR A 2 -5.36 37.19 22.38
CA THR A 2 -6.21 36.06 22.77
C THR A 2 -5.58 34.76 22.28
N LEU A 3 -5.12 33.94 23.22
CA LEU A 3 -4.50 32.64 22.94
C LEU A 3 -5.60 31.65 22.50
N VAL A 4 -5.74 31.41 21.20
CA VAL A 4 -6.60 30.36 20.65
C VAL A 4 -6.04 29.02 21.12
N LYS A 5 -6.69 28.42 22.12
CA LYS A 5 -6.42 27.04 22.54
C LYS A 5 -6.93 26.13 21.43
N SER A 6 -6.03 25.61 20.60
CA SER A 6 -6.36 24.63 19.57
C SER A 6 -7.10 23.45 20.21
N SER A 7 -8.25 23.09 19.64
CA SER A 7 -9.05 21.95 20.09
C SER A 7 -8.19 20.69 20.19
N PRO A 8 -8.41 19.83 21.19
CA PRO A 8 -7.65 18.60 21.34
C PRO A 8 -7.76 17.76 20.06
N PRO A 9 -6.67 17.11 19.61
CA PRO A 9 -6.70 16.31 18.39
C PRO A 9 -7.82 15.28 18.48
N PRO A 10 -8.56 15.04 17.39
CA PRO A 10 -9.64 14.07 17.37
C PRO A 10 -9.10 12.74 17.88
N LYS A 11 -9.79 12.14 18.87
CA LYS A 11 -9.42 10.85 19.45
C LYS A 11 -9.16 9.87 18.30
N ALA A 12 -7.99 9.24 18.28
CA ALA A 12 -7.60 8.28 17.26
C ALA A 12 -8.55 7.08 17.31
N GLN A 13 -9.67 7.18 16.61
CA GLN A 13 -10.56 6.05 16.39
C GLN A 13 -9.85 5.13 15.41
N PRO A 14 -9.76 3.81 15.69
CA PRO A 14 -9.25 2.88 14.72
C PRO A 14 -10.17 2.92 13.51
N ARG A 15 -9.76 3.63 12.45
CA ARG A 15 -10.49 3.72 11.18
C ARG A 15 -10.53 2.37 10.44
N LYS A 16 -10.11 1.28 11.09
CA LYS A 16 -9.94 -0.05 10.47
C LYS A 16 -11.22 -0.54 9.80
N ASP A 17 -12.38 -0.21 10.37
CA ASP A 17 -13.71 -0.64 9.90
C ASP A 17 -14.51 0.49 9.24
N ALA A 18 -13.89 1.65 8.97
CA ALA A 18 -14.59 2.73 8.28
C ALA A 18 -14.84 2.33 6.81
N PRO A 19 -16.05 2.53 6.26
CA PRO A 19 -16.36 2.14 4.88
C PRO A 19 -15.45 2.83 3.85
N ILE A 20 -14.96 4.02 4.19
CA ILE A 20 -13.96 4.75 3.39
C ILE A 20 -12.67 3.95 3.22
N ASN A 21 -12.21 3.23 4.26
CA ASN A 21 -10.99 2.44 4.17
C ASN A 21 -11.18 1.22 3.29
N ALA A 22 -12.36 0.58 3.31
CA ALA A 22 -12.67 -0.50 2.38
C ALA A 22 -12.63 -0.02 0.92
N GLU A 23 -13.18 1.16 0.63
CA GLU A 23 -13.11 1.75 -0.72
C GLU A 23 -11.65 2.01 -1.16
N TYR A 24 -10.83 2.60 -0.30
CA TYR A 24 -9.43 2.86 -0.63
C TYR A 24 -8.59 1.57 -0.69
N GLN A 25 -8.94 0.54 0.08
CA GLN A 25 -8.32 -0.79 -0.05
C GLN A 25 -8.61 -1.39 -1.42
N GLU A 26 -9.86 -1.33 -1.91
CA GLU A 26 -10.21 -1.81 -3.25
C GLU A 26 -9.50 -0.99 -4.34
N LYS A 27 -9.45 0.34 -4.21
CA LYS A 27 -8.68 1.19 -5.12
C LYS A 27 -7.20 0.83 -5.14
N ALA A 28 -6.60 0.59 -3.97
CA ALA A 28 -5.19 0.25 -3.85
C ALA A 28 -4.89 -1.14 -4.45
N LYS A 29 -5.81 -2.10 -4.31
CA LYS A 29 -5.74 -3.42 -4.97
C LYS A 29 -5.78 -3.28 -6.48
N ALA A 30 -6.75 -2.52 -7.00
CA ALA A 30 -6.90 -2.30 -8.44
C ALA A 30 -5.65 -1.64 -9.01
N LEU A 31 -5.12 -0.61 -8.35
CA LEU A 31 -3.91 0.08 -8.75
C LEU A 31 -2.68 -0.83 -8.74
N LEU A 32 -2.51 -1.67 -7.70
CA LEU A 32 -1.42 -2.65 -7.71
C LEU A 32 -1.58 -3.63 -8.87
N ARG A 33 -2.76 -4.24 -9.04
CA ARG A 33 -3.01 -5.20 -10.11
C ARG A 33 -2.74 -4.64 -11.50
N ASP A 34 -3.10 -3.38 -11.73
CA ASP A 34 -2.83 -2.68 -12.98
C ASP A 34 -1.32 -2.52 -13.22
N MET A 35 -0.55 -2.13 -12.20
CA MET A 35 0.90 -1.96 -12.32
C MET A 35 1.67 -3.27 -12.56
N ILE A 36 1.21 -4.41 -12.05
CA ILE A 36 1.88 -5.72 -12.26
C ILE A 36 1.37 -6.49 -13.49
N GLU A 37 0.29 -6.04 -14.14
CA GLU A 37 -0.33 -6.74 -15.27
C GLU A 37 -0.62 -8.24 -15.01
N GLY A 38 -0.78 -8.63 -13.74
CA GLY A 38 -1.01 -10.01 -13.31
C GLY A 38 0.24 -10.87 -13.07
N ASP A 39 1.46 -10.37 -13.28
CA ASP A 39 2.69 -11.13 -13.06
C ASP A 39 3.25 -10.99 -11.63
N TYR A 40 2.59 -11.66 -10.68
CA TYR A 40 3.00 -11.67 -9.27
C TYR A 40 4.32 -12.40 -9.04
N ALA A 41 4.70 -13.32 -9.92
CA ALA A 41 5.96 -14.07 -9.82
C ALA A 41 7.15 -13.15 -10.07
N MET A 42 7.12 -12.39 -11.18
CA MET A 42 8.16 -11.43 -11.50
C MET A 42 8.26 -10.33 -10.45
N LEU A 43 7.12 -9.81 -9.95
CA LEU A 43 7.16 -8.81 -8.87
C LEU A 43 7.79 -9.39 -7.60
N ALA A 44 7.44 -10.63 -7.23
CA ALA A 44 8.04 -11.28 -6.07
C ALA A 44 9.57 -11.41 -6.25
N GLU A 45 10.06 -11.87 -7.40
CA GLU A 45 11.51 -11.97 -7.64
C GLU A 45 12.22 -10.62 -7.52
N LYS A 46 11.64 -9.56 -8.09
CA LYS A 46 12.22 -8.20 -7.98
C LYS A 46 12.20 -7.65 -6.56
N LEU A 47 11.14 -7.94 -5.79
CA LEU A 47 11.08 -7.60 -4.36
C LEU A 47 12.14 -8.37 -3.56
N ASN A 48 12.32 -9.67 -3.83
CA ASN A 48 13.37 -10.48 -3.20
C ASN A 48 14.77 -9.92 -3.54
N ALA A 49 14.99 -9.47 -4.77
CA ALA A 49 16.25 -8.84 -5.18
C ALA A 49 16.54 -7.53 -4.42
N MET A 50 15.50 -6.82 -3.96
CA MET A 50 15.64 -5.65 -3.07
C MET A 50 15.74 -6.02 -1.57
N GLY A 51 15.77 -7.30 -1.23
CA GLY A 51 15.83 -7.80 0.15
C GLY A 51 14.47 -7.93 0.83
N ILE A 52 13.37 -7.87 0.08
CA ILE A 52 12.01 -8.09 0.60
C ILE A 52 11.63 -9.55 0.31
N GLU A 53 11.87 -10.41 1.30
CA GLU A 53 11.57 -11.84 1.18
C GLU A 53 10.05 -12.09 1.11
N ILE A 54 9.54 -12.38 -0.09
CA ILE A 54 8.12 -12.65 -0.32
C ILE A 54 7.92 -13.65 -1.45
N THR A 55 6.96 -14.56 -1.29
CA THR A 55 6.57 -15.50 -2.36
C THR A 55 5.46 -14.91 -3.21
N ALA A 56 5.31 -15.36 -4.45
CA ALA A 56 4.22 -14.93 -5.34
C ALA A 56 2.82 -15.12 -4.72
N ARG A 57 2.60 -16.27 -4.05
CA ARG A 57 1.37 -16.53 -3.27
C ARG A 57 1.22 -15.61 -2.06
N GLY A 58 2.31 -15.30 -1.36
CA GLY A 58 2.29 -14.37 -0.24
C GLY A 58 1.91 -12.96 -0.68
N LEU A 59 2.47 -12.52 -1.82
CA LEU A 59 2.17 -11.26 -2.46
C LEU A 59 0.70 -11.18 -2.91
N GLU A 60 0.20 -12.19 -3.60
CA GLU A 60 -1.22 -12.27 -4.02
C GLU A 60 -2.15 -12.18 -2.81
N ASN A 61 -1.88 -12.94 -1.74
CA ASN A 61 -2.66 -12.88 -0.51
C ASN A 61 -2.62 -11.51 0.16
N LYS A 62 -1.47 -10.84 0.16
CA LYS A 62 -1.29 -9.51 0.76
C LYS A 62 -2.05 -8.45 -0.01
N ILE A 63 -2.02 -8.52 -1.35
CA ILE A 63 -2.78 -7.64 -2.23
C ILE A 63 -4.28 -7.95 -2.06
N SER A 64 -4.69 -9.21 -2.15
CA SER A 64 -6.09 -9.63 -2.02
C SER A 64 -6.76 -9.16 -0.71
N ARG A 65 -6.01 -9.10 0.40
CA ARG A 65 -6.49 -8.57 1.69
C ARG A 65 -6.56 -7.04 1.76
N GLY A 66 -5.85 -6.32 0.90
CA GLY A 66 -5.91 -4.84 0.78
C GLY A 66 -5.24 -4.06 1.90
N GLY A 67 -4.85 -4.73 2.99
CA GLY A 67 -4.17 -4.12 4.13
C GLY A 67 -2.65 -4.13 4.00
N PHE A 68 -2.09 -3.47 2.99
CA PHE A 68 -0.65 -3.28 2.88
C PHE A 68 -0.24 -1.84 3.21
N SER A 69 1.02 -1.65 3.63
CA SER A 69 1.56 -0.33 3.96
C SER A 69 1.84 0.48 2.70
N ALA A 70 1.81 1.82 2.82
CA ALA A 70 2.24 2.70 1.74
C ALA A 70 3.71 2.47 1.33
N ALA A 71 4.56 2.09 2.29
CA ALA A 71 5.94 1.70 2.00
C ALA A 71 6.01 0.49 1.06
N PHE A 72 5.16 -0.52 1.27
CA PHE A 72 5.10 -1.69 0.39
C PHE A 72 4.65 -1.31 -1.03
N LEU A 73 3.66 -0.42 -1.16
CA LEU A 73 3.23 0.10 -2.46
C LEU A 73 4.39 0.77 -3.22
N LEU A 74 5.17 1.60 -2.51
CA LEU A 74 6.34 2.27 -3.09
C LEU A 74 7.43 1.26 -3.47
N GLN A 75 7.67 0.25 -2.64
CA GLN A 75 8.60 -0.85 -2.95
C GLN A 75 8.16 -1.60 -4.20
N CYS A 76 6.88 -1.96 -4.34
CA CYS A 76 6.37 -2.61 -5.55
C CYS A 76 6.58 -1.73 -6.78
N ARG A 77 6.33 -0.43 -6.64
CA ARG A 77 6.50 0.52 -7.74
C ARG A 77 7.96 0.70 -8.16
N ASP A 78 8.88 0.75 -7.20
CA ASP A 78 10.32 0.81 -7.44
C ASP A 78 10.85 -0.50 -8.05
N ALA A 79 10.34 -1.64 -7.58
CA ALA A 79 10.61 -2.95 -8.19
C ALA A 79 10.27 -2.96 -9.68
N LEU A 80 9.11 -2.40 -10.04
CA LEU A 80 8.63 -2.34 -11.42
C LEU A 80 9.36 -1.29 -12.27
N GLY A 81 10.28 -0.52 -11.69
CA GLY A 81 10.98 0.55 -12.42
C GLY A 81 10.06 1.70 -12.82
N LEU A 82 8.89 1.83 -12.19
CA LEU A 82 7.95 2.95 -12.38
C LEU A 82 8.45 4.17 -11.58
N GLN A 83 9.68 4.59 -11.85
CA GLN A 83 10.25 5.78 -11.23
C GLN A 83 9.52 7.00 -11.78
N VAL A 84 8.85 7.72 -10.88
CA VAL A 84 8.37 9.07 -11.18
C VAL A 84 9.66 9.88 -11.20
N ILE A 85 10.03 10.31 -12.41
CA ILE A 85 11.08 11.29 -12.62
C ILE A 85 10.75 12.49 -11.72
N ARG A 86 11.68 12.83 -10.84
CA ARG A 86 11.53 13.85 -9.81
C ARG A 86 12.04 15.20 -10.30
#